data_AF-A0A7C4PLS5-F1
#
_entry.id   AF-A0A7C4PLS5-F1
#
_cell.length_a   1.000
_cell.length_b   1.000
_cell.length_c   1.000
_cell.angle_alpha   90.00
_cell.angle_beta   90.00
_cell.angle_gamma   90.00
#
_symmetry.space_group_name_H-M   'P 1'
#
loop_
_entity.id
_entity.type
_entity.pdbx_description
1 polymer ?
#
loop_
_entity_poly.entity_id
_entity_poly.type
_entity_poly.pdbx_seq_one_letter_code
_entity_poly.pdbx_strand_id
1 'polypeptide(L)'
;MKRNLHKITLSSEEVLLLKKAVSEAKHFLPAIQLGGVEMGGGVTLELEPATAEELRDCLTEQLAKIGFDKDYSLTREGAILERLIDKFYIEL
;
A
#
# COMPACT_ATOMS: atom_id res chain seq x y z
N MET A 1 21.80 -6.77 -13.75
CA MET A 1 20.71 -7.59 -13.18
C MET A 1 19.40 -6.94 -13.57
N LYS A 2 18.44 -7.67 -14.15
CA LYS A 2 17.08 -7.12 -14.36
C LYS A 2 16.40 -7.10 -12.99
N ARG A 3 16.05 -5.90 -12.49
CA ARG A 3 15.20 -5.78 -11.30
C ARG A 3 13.83 -6.36 -11.65
N ASN A 4 13.38 -7.34 -10.88
CA ASN A 4 12.06 -7.92 -11.04
C ASN A 4 11.06 -6.99 -10.32
N LEU A 5 10.64 -5.92 -11.00
CA LEU A 5 9.74 -4.93 -10.42
C LEU A 5 8.29 -5.36 -10.64
N HIS A 6 7.51 -5.37 -9.56
CA HIS A 6 6.10 -5.66 -9.57
C HIS A 6 5.31 -4.37 -9.76
N LYS A 7 4.37 -4.38 -10.70
CA LYS A 7 3.52 -3.24 -11.05
C LYS A 7 2.21 -3.35 -10.29
N ILE A 8 1.90 -2.34 -9.49
CA ILE A 8 0.66 -2.28 -8.69
C ILE A 8 -0.04 -0.97 -9.00
N THR A 9 -1.30 -1.05 -9.42
CA THR A 9 -2.12 0.13 -9.73
C THR A 9 -3.01 0.48 -8.53
N LEU A 10 -2.92 1.73 -8.10
CA LEU A 10 -3.65 2.28 -6.97
C LEU A 10 -4.61 3.38 -7.44
N SER A 11 -5.81 3.41 -6.88
CA SER A 11 -6.75 4.53 -6.99
C SER A 11 -6.29 5.72 -6.14
N SER A 12 -6.90 6.88 -6.33
CA SER A 12 -6.55 8.09 -5.55
C SER A 12 -6.77 7.92 -4.04
N GLU A 13 -7.81 7.18 -3.62
CA GLU A 13 -8.09 6.91 -2.20
C GLU A 13 -7.04 5.99 -1.58
N GLU A 14 -6.63 4.96 -2.32
CA GLU A 14 -5.56 4.04 -1.93
C GLU A 14 -4.21 4.75 -1.83
N VAL A 15 -3.89 5.66 -2.76
CA VAL A 15 -2.67 6.48 -2.70
C VAL A 15 -2.66 7.39 -1.47
N LEU A 16 -3.80 8.02 -1.16
CA LEU A 16 -3.90 8.89 0.01
C LEU A 16 -3.67 8.10 1.30
N LEU A 17 -4.31 6.93 1.43
CA LEU A 17 -4.18 6.12 2.63
C LEU A 17 -2.80 5.47 2.75
N LEU A 18 -2.22 5.00 1.64
CA LEU A 18 -0.85 4.51 1.61
C LEU A 18 0.13 5.59 2.09
N LYS A 19 0.00 6.82 1.59
CA LYS A 19 0.82 7.95 2.06
C LYS A 19 0.65 8.22 3.55
N LYS A 20 -0.58 8.18 4.07
CA LYS A 20 -0.87 8.33 5.51
C LYS A 20 -0.16 7.22 6.30
N ALA A 21 -0.35 5.96 5.93
CA ALA A 21 0.23 4.80 6.57
C ALA A 21 1.77 4.82 6.57
N VAL A 22 2.39 5.14 5.43
CA VAL A 22 3.85 5.15 5.29
C VAL A 22 4.51 6.43 5.80
N SER A 23 3.76 7.52 6.04
CA SER A 23 4.32 8.76 6.60
C SER A 23 4.87 8.57 8.01
N GLU A 24 4.33 7.59 8.74
CA GLU A 24 4.83 7.16 10.05
C GLU A 24 6.09 6.29 9.92
N ALA A 25 6.28 5.63 8.77
CA ALA A 25 7.38 4.72 8.47
C ALA A 25 8.34 5.30 7.42
N LYS A 26 9.13 6.30 7.85
CA LYS A 26 10.06 7.11 7.02
C LYS A 26 11.05 6.31 6.14
N HIS A 27 11.23 5.01 6.36
CA HIS A 27 12.15 4.16 5.61
C HIS A 27 11.61 3.67 4.26
N PHE A 28 10.30 3.78 3.99
CA PHE A 28 9.70 3.34 2.72
C PHE A 28 9.85 4.34 1.55
N LEU A 29 10.10 5.62 1.85
CA LEU A 29 10.15 6.69 0.86
C LEU A 29 11.20 6.49 -0.27
N PRO A 30 12.40 5.94 -0.02
CA PRO A 30 13.38 5.70 -1.08
C PRO A 30 13.04 4.51 -1.98
N ALA A 31 12.21 3.58 -1.50
CA ALA A 31 11.94 2.30 -2.17
C ALA A 31 10.69 2.34 -3.07
N ILE A 32 9.81 3.33 -2.89
CA ILE A 32 8.61 3.51 -3.72
C ILE A 32 8.97 4.39 -4.92
N GLN A 33 9.20 3.78 -6.09
CA GLN A 33 9.22 4.52 -7.36
C GLN A 33 7.78 4.70 -7.86
N LEU A 34 7.31 5.95 -7.84
CA LEU A 34 6.02 6.35 -8.41
C LEU A 34 6.12 6.28 -9.95
N GLY A 35 5.58 5.21 -10.53
CA GLY A 35 5.48 4.97 -11.96
C GLY A 35 4.32 5.74 -12.59
N GLY A 36 4.41 7.08 -12.61
CA GLY A 36 3.48 7.95 -13.32
C GLY A 36 2.02 7.97 -12.80
N VAL A 37 1.25 8.94 -13.29
CA VAL A 37 -0.19 9.08 -13.03
C VAL A 37 -0.95 8.60 -14.27
N GLU A 38 -1.91 7.70 -14.11
CA GLU A 38 -2.74 7.24 -15.22
C GLU A 38 -3.93 8.19 -15.48
N MET A 39 -4.40 8.27 -16.74
CA MET A 39 -5.62 8.98 -17.09
C MET A 39 -6.83 8.32 -16.41
N GLY A 40 -7.25 8.89 -15.28
CA GLY A 40 -8.25 8.30 -14.37
C GLY A 40 -7.96 8.58 -12.89
N GLY A 41 -6.81 9.17 -12.56
CA GLY A 41 -6.46 9.58 -11.19
C GLY A 41 -5.77 8.49 -10.36
N GLY A 42 -5.49 7.34 -10.97
CA GLY A 42 -4.69 6.28 -10.37
C GLY A 42 -3.18 6.50 -10.51
N VAL A 43 -2.40 5.85 -9.65
CA VAL A 43 -0.93 5.84 -9.69
C VAL A 43 -0.47 4.40 -9.80
N THR A 44 0.48 4.14 -10.69
CA THR A 44 1.14 2.84 -10.79
C THR A 44 2.44 2.87 -10.00
N LEU A 45 2.66 1.89 -9.14
CA LEU A 45 3.89 1.71 -8.36
C LEU A 45 4.71 0.57 -8.97
N GLU A 46 6.03 0.78 -9.05
CA GLU A 46 6.98 -0.26 -9.40
C GLU A 46 7.88 -0.54 -8.19
N LEU A 47 7.78 -1.75 -7.66
CA LEU A 47 8.41 -2.13 -6.39
C LEU A 47 9.18 -3.45 -6.52
N GLU A 48 10.27 -3.59 -5.77
CA GLU A 48 10.91 -4.90 -5.58
C GLU A 48 10.04 -5.78 -4.66
N PRO A 49 10.04 -7.12 -4.81
CA PRO A 49 9.17 -7.99 -4.02
C PRO A 49 9.35 -7.81 -2.51
N ALA A 50 10.59 -7.66 -2.04
CA ALA A 50 10.88 -7.39 -0.64
C ALA A 50 10.22 -6.09 -0.14
N THR A 51 10.20 -5.04 -0.96
CA THR A 51 9.52 -3.77 -0.61
C THR A 51 8.00 -3.94 -0.54
N ALA A 52 7.40 -4.75 -1.42
CA ALA A 52 5.98 -5.03 -1.35
C ALA A 52 5.61 -5.82 -0.09
N GLU A 53 6.45 -6.79 0.31
CA GLU A 53 6.27 -7.53 1.58
C GLU A 53 6.36 -6.60 2.79
N GLU A 54 7.40 -5.76 2.88
CA GLU A 54 7.55 -4.82 4.00
C GLU A 54 6.39 -3.82 4.07
N LEU A 55 5.89 -3.35 2.92
CA LEU A 55 4.68 -2.52 2.86
C LEU A 55 3.45 -3.27 3.34
N ARG A 56 3.30 -4.55 2.99
CA ARG A 56 2.20 -5.40 3.45
C ARG A 56 2.20 -5.53 4.97
N ASP A 57 3.36 -5.73 5.57
CA ASP A 57 3.51 -5.82 7.03
C ASP A 57 3.15 -4.49 7.69
N CYS A 58 3.65 -3.37 7.17
CA CYS A 58 3.31 -2.02 7.66
C CYS A 58 1.80 -1.74 7.59
N LEU A 59 1.15 -2.09 6.47
CA LEU A 59 -0.28 -1.90 6.29
C LEU A 59 -1.11 -2.81 7.20
N THR A 60 -0.63 -4.02 7.48
CA THR A 60 -1.24 -4.95 8.43
C THR A 60 -1.21 -4.38 9.85
N GLU A 61 -0.08 -3.80 10.26
CA GLU A 61 0.01 -3.11 11.55
C GLU A 61 -0.93 -1.90 11.63
N GLN A 62 -1.07 -1.14 10.53
CA GLN A 62 -2.01 -0.02 10.48
C GLN A 62 -3.47 -0.50 10.52
N LEU A 63 -3.80 -1.59 9.84
CA LEU A 63 -5.15 -2.18 9.89
C LEU A 63 -5.54 -2.53 11.32
N ALA A 64 -4.62 -3.11 12.10
CA ALA A 64 -4.87 -3.40 13.52
C ALA A 64 -5.10 -2.13 14.38
N LYS A 65 -4.51 -0.99 14.02
CA LYS A 65 -4.61 0.27 14.78
C LYS A 65 -5.86 1.08 14.46
N ILE A 66 -6.22 1.17 13.18
CA ILE A 66 -7.26 2.11 12.68
C ILE A 66 -8.33 1.46 11.80
N GLY A 67 -8.18 0.16 11.50
CA GLY A 67 -9.05 -0.56 10.58
C GLY A 67 -10.42 -0.90 11.14
N PHE A 68 -10.59 -0.86 12.46
CA PHE A 68 -11.80 -1.25 13.14
C PHE A 68 -12.28 -0.15 14.07
N ASP A 69 -13.60 0.02 14.17
CA ASP A 69 -14.20 0.88 15.17
C ASP A 69 -14.32 0.17 16.54
N LYS A 70 -14.92 0.87 17.51
CA LYS A 70 -15.12 0.35 18.87
C LYS A 70 -15.95 -0.93 18.95
N ASP A 71 -16.77 -1.20 17.93
CA ASP A 71 -17.64 -2.36 17.84
C ASP A 71 -16.98 -3.48 17.02
N TYR A 72 -15.66 -3.36 16.77
CA TYR A 72 -14.86 -4.24 15.91
C TYR A 72 -15.41 -4.35 14.48
N SER A 73 -16.15 -3.34 14.03
CA SER A 73 -16.64 -3.27 12.66
C SER A 73 -15.60 -2.62 11.76
N LEU A 74 -15.42 -3.18 10.56
CA LEU A 74 -14.46 -2.69 9.59
C LEU A 74 -14.81 -1.26 9.17
N THR A 75 -13.87 -0.34 9.34
CA THR A 75 -14.03 1.05 8.93
C THR A 75 -13.79 1.21 7.44
N ARG A 76 -14.17 2.36 6.87
CA ARG A 76 -13.81 2.69 5.50
C ARG A 76 -12.29 2.67 5.27
N GLU A 77 -11.51 3.17 6.23
CA GLU A 77 -10.04 3.12 6.17
C GLU A 77 -9.56 1.67 6.22
N GLY A 78 -10.13 0.84 7.10
CA GLY A 78 -9.84 -0.59 7.18
C GLY A 78 -10.06 -1.32 5.87
N ALA A 79 -11.20 -1.10 5.21
CA ALA A 79 -11.50 -1.72 3.92
C ALA A 79 -10.54 -1.30 2.79
N ILE A 80 -9.98 -0.08 2.84
CA ILE A 80 -8.94 0.34 1.89
C ILE A 80 -7.60 -0.32 2.24
N LEU A 81 -7.26 -0.45 3.52
CA LEU A 81 -6.04 -1.13 3.97
C LEU A 81 -6.04 -2.61 3.57
N GLU A 82 -7.15 -3.32 3.73
CA GLU A 82 -7.28 -4.70 3.24
C GLU A 82 -7.02 -4.81 1.75
N ARG A 83 -7.63 -3.94 0.93
CA ARG A 83 -7.37 -3.91 -0.53
C ARG A 83 -5.91 -3.62 -0.86
N LEU A 84 -5.26 -2.73 -0.10
CA LEU A 84 -3.83 -2.46 -0.28
C LEU A 84 -3.00 -3.70 0.06
N ILE A 85 -3.27 -4.35 1.20
CA ILE A 85 -2.60 -5.58 1.62
C ILE A 85 -2.71 -6.67 0.54
N ASP A 86 -3.91 -6.88 0.00
CA ASP A 86 -4.15 -7.83 -1.08
C ASP A 86 -3.36 -7.47 -2.34
N LYS A 87 -3.29 -6.19 -2.70
CA LYS A 87 -2.52 -5.73 -3.88
C LYS A 87 -1.01 -5.89 -3.73
N PHE A 88 -0.49 -5.79 -2.50
CA PHE A 88 0.93 -6.02 -2.22
C PHE A 88 1.27 -7.48 -1.94
N TYR A 89 0.28 -8.38 -1.93
CA TYR A 89 0.53 -9.81 -1.87
C TYR A 89 1.13 -10.30 -3.19
N ILE A 90 2.37 -10.79 -3.12
CA ILE A 90 3.08 -11.39 -4.24
C ILE A 90 3.19 -12.88 -3.96
N GLU A 91 2.62 -13.73 -4.80
CA GLU A 91 2.93 -15.16 -4.81
C GLU A 91 4.38 -15.32 -5.29
N LEU A 92 5.26 -15.77 -4.39
CA LEU A 92 6.68 -16.04 -4.67
C LEU A 92 6.91 -17.37 -5.39
#